data_AF-A0A401FLU1-F1
#
_entry.id   AF-A0A401FLU1-F1
#
_cell.length_a   1.000
_cell.length_b   1.000
_cell.length_c   1.000
_cell.angle_alpha   90.00
_cell.angle_beta   90.00
_cell.angle_gamma   90.00
#
_symmetry.space_group_name_H-M   'P 1'
#
loop_
_entity.id
_entity.type
_entity.pdbx_description
1 polymer ?
#
loop_
_entity_poly.entity_id
_entity_poly.type
_entity_poly.pdbx_seq_one_letter_code
_entity_poly.pdbx_strand_id
1 'polypeptide(L)'
;MAIKQQYVGNKLALIIEEVKTAAPNYEQRLKRKAFYLKNGFVPADFTLTEGHTDYELLSFNGDVDPNEYLALIRNYGGVIFRWYIKTRIHPK
;
A
#
# COMPACT_ATOMS: atom_id res chain seq x y z
N MET A 1 12.43 -9.60 8.01
CA MET A 1 11.23 -9.98 7.22
C MET A 1 11.65 -10.91 6.09
N ALA A 2 11.19 -12.16 6.09
CA ALA A 2 11.57 -13.17 5.09
C ALA A 2 11.33 -12.71 3.64
N ILE A 3 10.27 -11.93 3.40
CA ILE A 3 9.93 -11.45 2.05
C ILE A 3 11.00 -10.54 1.44
N LYS A 4 11.69 -9.73 2.26
CA LYS A 4 12.77 -8.84 1.80
C LYS A 4 14.02 -9.62 1.37
N GLN A 5 14.24 -10.78 1.99
CA GLN A 5 15.34 -11.68 1.66
C GLN A 5 15.02 -12.54 0.43
N GLN A 6 13.74 -12.78 0.16
CA GLN A 6 13.30 -13.55 -1.01
C GLN A 6 13.29 -12.72 -2.30
N TYR A 7 13.00 -11.42 -2.21
CA TYR A 7 12.89 -10.51 -3.36
C TYR A 7 13.95 -9.41 -3.32
N VAL A 8 15.22 -9.82 -3.18
CA VAL A 8 16.36 -8.90 -3.17
C VAL A 8 16.43 -8.14 -4.49
N GLY A 9 16.58 -6.82 -4.42
CA GLY A 9 16.65 -5.94 -5.59
C GLY A 9 15.29 -5.48 -6.12
N ASN A 10 14.18 -6.09 -5.69
CA ASN A 10 12.84 -5.66 -6.10
C ASN A 10 12.33 -4.53 -5.20
N LYS A 11 11.52 -3.64 -5.76
CA LYS A 11 10.66 -2.76 -4.97
C LYS A 11 9.52 -3.58 -4.37
N LEU A 12 9.15 -3.27 -3.13
CA LEU A 12 7.93 -3.83 -2.52
C LEU A 12 6.92 -2.72 -2.30
N ALA A 13 5.68 -2.95 -2.71
CA ALA A 13 4.54 -2.08 -2.41
C ALA A 13 3.67 -2.76 -1.35
N LEU A 14 3.28 -2.00 -0.33
CA LEU A 14 2.42 -2.45 0.76
C LEU A 14 1.36 -1.39 1.03
N ILE A 15 0.08 -1.73 0.89
CA ILE A 15 -1.02 -0.85 1.31
C ILE A 15 -1.43 -1.16 2.75
N ILE A 16 -1.61 -0.14 3.56
CA ILE A 16 -2.16 -0.24 4.92
C ILE A 16 -3.36 0.69 5.06
N GLU A 17 -4.35 0.32 5.87
CA GLU A 17 -5.47 1.22 6.16
C GLU A 17 -4.94 2.54 6.73
N GLU A 18 -5.42 3.66 6.19
CA GLU A 18 -4.97 4.98 6.61
C GLU A 18 -5.23 5.19 8.11
N VAL A 19 -4.26 5.77 8.82
CA VAL A 19 -4.36 6.05 10.26
C VAL A 19 -5.28 7.24 10.48
N LYS A 20 -6.59 6.97 10.59
CA LYS A 20 -7.63 7.96 10.90
C LYS A 20 -8.04 7.87 12.36
N THR A 21 -7.98 8.97 13.11
CA THR A 21 -8.34 9.03 14.53
C THR A 21 -9.78 8.60 14.82
N ALA A 22 -10.69 8.80 13.86
CA ALA A 22 -12.08 8.36 13.96
C ALA A 22 -12.28 6.85 13.72
N ALA A 23 -11.26 6.10 13.31
CA ALA A 23 -11.41 4.67 13.04
C ALA A 23 -11.51 3.86 14.35
N PRO A 24 -12.44 2.89 14.44
CA PRO A 24 -12.64 2.09 15.66
C PRO A 24 -11.41 1.24 16.04
N ASN A 25 -10.52 0.98 15.08
CA ASN A 25 -9.27 0.23 15.26
C ASN A 25 -8.01 1.11 15.15
N TYR A 26 -8.10 2.40 15.49
CA TYR A 26 -7.02 3.38 15.40
C TYR A 26 -5.67 2.87 15.96
N GLU A 27 -5.65 2.38 17.20
CA GLU A 27 -4.43 1.87 17.84
C GLU A 27 -3.77 0.72 17.07
N GLN A 28 -4.57 -0.13 16.41
CA GLN A 28 -4.05 -1.22 15.59
C GLN A 28 -3.46 -0.69 14.27
N ARG A 29 -4.07 0.33 13.67
CA ARG A 29 -3.53 0.99 12.47
C ARG A 29 -2.20 1.68 12.78
N LEU A 30 -2.12 2.38 13.92
CA LEU A 30 -0.91 3.04 14.38
C LEU A 30 0.23 2.03 14.61
N LYS A 31 -0.03 0.92 15.31
CA LYS A 31 0.95 -0.15 15.54
C LYS A 31 1.42 -0.80 14.25
N ARG A 32 0.52 -1.07 13.29
CA ARG A 32 0.88 -1.60 11.96
C ARG A 32 1.82 -0.63 11.23
N LYS A 33 1.46 0.65 11.14
CA LYS A 33 2.31 1.67 10.50
C LYS A 33 3.69 1.73 11.14
N ALA A 34 3.75 1.85 12.47
CA ALA A 34 5.02 1.90 13.20
C ALA A 34 5.89 0.65 12.96
N PHE A 35 5.28 -0.54 12.89
CA PHE A 35 6.00 -1.77 12.59
C PHE A 35 6.65 -1.75 11.21
N TYR A 36 5.94 -1.34 10.15
CA TYR A 36 6.50 -1.29 8.80
C TYR A 36 7.58 -0.21 8.65
N LEU A 37 7.37 0.97 9.24
CA LEU A 37 8.37 2.04 9.26
C LEU A 37 9.65 1.60 9.99
N LYS A 38 9.53 0.96 11.16
CA LYS A 38 10.68 0.40 11.89
C LYS A 38 11.43 -0.65 11.07
N ASN A 39 10.75 -1.35 10.17
CA ASN A 39 11.35 -2.33 9.27
C ASN A 39 11.90 -1.69 7.98
N GLY A 40 11.92 -0.37 7.84
CA GLY A 40 12.53 0.34 6.72
C GLY A 40 11.61 0.56 5.51
N PHE A 41 10.30 0.36 5.66
CA PHE A 41 9.36 0.88 4.66
C PHE A 41 9.23 2.40 4.80
N VAL A 42 8.95 3.07 3.70
CA VAL A 42 8.72 4.52 3.65
C VAL A 42 7.33 4.81 3.07
N PRO A 43 6.61 5.85 3.53
CA PRO A 43 5.37 6.25 2.90
C PRO A 43 5.60 6.77 1.47
N ALA A 44 4.74 6.38 0.54
CA ALA A 44 4.71 7.00 -0.78
C ALA A 44 4.03 8.38 -0.74
N ASP A 45 4.23 9.17 -1.80
CA ASP A 45 3.67 10.51 -2.00
C ASP A 45 2.21 10.52 -2.50
N PHE A 46 1.52 9.39 -2.35
CA PHE A 46 0.11 9.26 -2.67
C PHE A 46 -0.59 8.29 -1.70
N THR A 47 -1.90 8.40 -1.64
CA THR A 47 -2.81 7.45 -1.00
C THR A 47 -3.76 6.89 -2.05
N LEU A 48 -4.53 5.87 -1.69
CA LEU A 48 -5.49 5.27 -2.60
C LEU A 48 -6.75 4.81 -1.87
N THR A 49 -7.88 4.89 -2.55
CA THR A 49 -9.13 4.28 -2.11
C THR A 49 -9.40 3.04 -2.95
N GLU A 50 -9.61 1.90 -2.29
CA GLU A 50 -10.13 0.69 -2.92
C GLU A 50 -11.51 0.37 -2.36
N GLY A 51 -12.53 0.40 -3.21
CA GLY A 51 -13.93 0.33 -2.79
C GLY A 51 -14.31 1.52 -1.91
N HIS A 52 -14.51 1.26 -0.61
CA HIS A 52 -14.89 2.25 0.40
C HIS A 52 -13.81 2.48 1.46
N THR A 53 -12.61 1.91 1.27
CA THR A 53 -11.53 1.98 2.26
C THR A 53 -10.37 2.80 1.71
N ASP A 54 -9.88 3.71 2.54
CA ASP A 54 -8.71 4.53 2.23
C ASP A 54 -7.44 3.89 2.80
N TYR A 55 -6.41 3.89 1.97
CA TYR A 55 -5.14 3.25 2.22
C TYR A 55 -3.98 4.21 1.98
N GLU A 56 -2.96 4.04 2.79
CA GLU A 56 -1.63 4.60 2.56
C GLU A 56 -0.75 3.51 1.94
N LEU A 57 -0.05 3.85 0.87
CA LEU A 57 0.97 2.97 0.30
C LEU A 57 2.31 3.23 0.97
N LEU A 58 2.95 2.15 1.38
CA LEU A 58 4.32 2.11 1.86
C LEU A 58 5.19 1.34 0.86
N SER A 59 6.37 1.86 0.55
CA SER A 59 7.33 1.22 -0.33
C SER A 59 8.58 0.76 0.41
N PHE A 60 9.29 -0.22 -0.15
CA PHE A 60 10.61 -0.65 0.30
C PHE A 60 11.51 -0.84 -0.91
N ASN A 61 12.80 -0.48 -0.76
CA ASN A 61 13.82 -0.62 -1.79
C ASN A 61 13.53 0.19 -3.08
N GLY A 62 12.96 1.38 -2.91
CA GLY A 62 12.68 2.35 -3.96
C GLY A 62 11.25 2.88 -3.92
N ASP A 63 11.05 4.05 -4.54
CA ASP A 63 9.74 4.67 -4.64
C ASP A 63 8.88 3.95 -5.67
N VAL A 64 7.59 3.86 -5.39
CA VAL A 64 6.58 3.25 -6.27
C VAL A 64 5.79 4.38 -6.91
N ASP A 65 5.76 4.42 -8.23
CA ASP A 65 4.89 5.37 -8.96
C ASP A 65 3.42 4.90 -8.91
N PRO A 66 2.43 5.80 -8.84
CA PRO A 66 1.02 5.40 -8.89
C PRO A 66 0.66 4.51 -10.09
N ASN A 67 1.21 4.79 -11.28
CA ASN A 67 0.95 3.99 -12.47
C ASN A 67 1.67 2.63 -12.40
N GLU A 68 2.85 2.57 -11.78
CA GLU A 68 3.56 1.32 -11.50
C GLU A 68 2.70 0.41 -10.60
N TYR A 69 2.12 0.97 -9.53
CA TYR A 69 1.20 0.25 -8.64
C TYR A 69 -0.07 -0.22 -9.37
N LEU A 70 -0.72 0.66 -10.13
CA LEU A 70 -1.92 0.30 -10.88
C LEU A 70 -1.63 -0.79 -11.93
N ALA A 71 -0.49 -0.73 -12.60
CA ALA A 71 -0.04 -1.77 -13.53
C ALA A 71 0.22 -3.10 -12.81
N LEU A 72 0.85 -3.06 -11.63
CA LEU A 72 1.09 -4.25 -10.79
C LEU A 72 -0.23 -4.93 -10.40
N ILE A 73 -1.19 -4.19 -9.84
CA ILE A 73 -2.49 -4.75 -9.44
C ILE A 73 -3.29 -5.23 -10.65
N ARG A 74 -3.22 -4.53 -11.78
CA ARG A 74 -3.85 -4.98 -13.03
C ARG A 74 -3.28 -6.32 -13.49
N ASN A 75 -1.96 -6.48 -13.44
CA ASN A 75 -1.29 -7.70 -13.84
C ASN A 75 -1.55 -8.84 -12.85
N TYR A 76 -1.65 -8.53 -11.55
CA TYR A 76 -1.94 -9.51 -10.49
C TYR A 76 -3.39 -9.99 -10.50
N GLY A 77 -4.36 -9.08 -10.55
CA GLY A 77 -5.79 -9.38 -10.40
C GLY A 77 -6.49 -9.84 -11.69
N GLY A 78 -5.88 -9.62 -12.85
CA GLY A 78 -6.49 -9.98 -14.14
C GLY A 78 -7.83 -9.27 -14.41
N VAL A 79 -8.56 -9.76 -15.42
CA VAL A 79 -9.75 -9.08 -15.94
C VAL A 79 -10.91 -9.03 -14.94
N ILE A 80 -11.02 -10.03 -14.05
CA ILE A 80 -12.11 -10.12 -13.07
C ILE A 80 -11.94 -9.06 -11.97
N PHE A 81 -10.73 -8.90 -11.44
CA PHE A 81 -10.45 -7.92 -10.38
C PHE A 81 -10.72 -6.47 -10.84
N ARG A 82 -10.50 -6.18 -12.14
CA ARG A 82 -10.84 -4.90 -12.78
C ARG A 82 -12.31 -4.49 -12.61
N TRP A 83 -13.24 -5.45 -12.61
CA TRP A 83 -14.67 -5.14 -12.51
C TRP A 83 -15.12 -4.88 -11.07
N TYR A 84 -14.46 -5.51 -10.09
CA TYR A 84 -14.88 -5.46 -8.69
C TYR A 84 -14.16 -4.39 -7.87
N ILE A 85 -12.91 -4.05 -8.22
CA ILE A 85 -12.13 -3.06 -7.46
C ILE A 85 -11.84 -1.83 -8.33
N LYS A 86 -12.55 -0.73 -8.03
CA LYS A 86 -12.20 0.60 -8.54
C LYS A 86 -11.19 1.25 -7.60
N THR A 87 -9.93 1.21 -7.98
CA THR A 87 -8.86 1.94 -7.28
C THR A 87 -8.85 3.40 -7.72
N ARG A 88 -8.83 4.32 -6.75
CA ARG A 88 -8.68 5.77 -6.99
C ARG A 88 -7.40 6.24 -6.30
N ILE A 89 -6.52 6.91 -7.03
CA ILE A 89 -5.29 7.48 -6.50
C ILE A 89 -5.56 8.92 -6.03
N HIS A 90 -5.01 9.28 -4.88
CA HIS A 90 -5.05 10.63 -4.34
C HIS A 90 -3.61 11.11 -4.07
N PRO A 91 -3.13 12.14 -4.76
CA PRO A 91 -1.84 12.77 -4.44
C PRO A 91 -1.83 13.31 -3.01
N LYS A 92 -0.68 13.23 -2.32
CA LYS A 92 -0.48 13.88 -1.02
C LYS A 92 -0.11 15.36 -1.15
#